data_AF-A0A968SNR8-F1
#
_entry.id   AF-A0A968SNR8-F1
#
_cell.length_a   1.000
_cell.length_b   1.000
_cell.length_c   1.000
_cell.angle_alpha   90.00
_cell.angle_beta   90.00
_cell.angle_gamma   90.00
#
_symmetry.space_group_name_H-M   'P 1'
#
loop_
_entity.id
_entity.type
_entity.pdbx_description
1 polymer ?
#
loop_
_entity_poly.entity_id
_entity_poly.type
_entity_poly.pdbx_seq_one_letter_code
_entity_poly.pdbx_strand_id
1 'polypeptide(L)' 'MYEKEIVYDSETRDFAMYLDGDLVGFARTYQEAEVTLDELVYELLHGQYFREAA' A
#
# COMPACT_ATOMS: atom_id res chain seq x y z
N MET A 1 10.16 9.44 -1.45
CA MET A 1 10.25 8.05 -1.91
C MET A 1 9.41 7.28 -0.92
N TYR A 2 8.37 6.58 -1.36
CA TYR A 2 7.45 5.90 -0.45
C TYR A 2 8.09 4.60 0.04
N GLU A 3 8.03 4.34 1.35
CA GLU A 3 8.49 3.11 1.98
C GLU A 3 7.32 2.14 2.08
N LYS A 4 7.45 0.97 1.45
CA LYS A 4 6.44 -0.08 1.46
C LYS A 4 6.87 -1.16 2.45
N GLU A 5 6.03 -1.45 3.42
CA GLU A 5 6.24 -2.52 4.39
C GLU A 5 5.05 -3.50 4.39
N ILE A 6 5.36 -4.79 4.43
CA ILE A 6 4.36 -5.86 4.51
C ILE A 6 4.70 -6.73 5.70
N VAL A 7 3.79 -6.76 6.68
CA VAL A 7 3.96 -7.51 7.93
C VAL A 7 2.94 -8.64 7.94
N TYR A 8 3.42 -9.88 8.13
CA TYR A 8 2.53 -11.03 8.30
C TYR A 8 2.01 -11.10 9.74
N ASP A 9 0.69 -11.11 9.89
CA ASP A 9 0.02 -11.30 11.17
C ASP A 9 -0.44 -12.76 11.30
N SER A 10 0.14 -13.46 12.27
CA SER A 10 -0.18 -14.87 12.53
C SER A 10 -1.52 -15.11 13.23
N GLU A 11 -2.09 -14.08 13.88
CA GLU A 11 -3.34 -14.14 14.62
C GLU A 11 -4.54 -14.08 13.66
N THR A 12 -4.50 -13.15 12.70
CA THR A 12 -5.52 -12.94 11.67
C THR A 12 -5.25 -13.75 10.40
N ARG A 13 -4.01 -14.24 10.21
CA ARG A 13 -3.52 -14.90 9.00
C ARG A 13 -3.63 -14.01 7.76
N ASP A 14 -3.44 -12.72 7.95
CA ASP A 14 -3.38 -11.73 6.88
C ASP A 14 -2.02 -11.01 6.85
N PHE A 15 -1.84 -10.20 5.83
CA PHE A 15 -0.67 -9.38 5.60
C PHE A 15 -1.07 -7.93 5.74
N ALA A 16 -0.65 -7.31 6.83
CA ALA A 16 -0.81 -5.88 7.05
C ALA A 16 0.14 -5.11 6.13
N MET A 17 -0.42 -4.14 5.42
CA MET A 17 0.30 -3.28 4.48
C MET A 17 0.49 -1.91 5.09
N TYR A 18 1.74 -1.46 5.12
CA TYR A 18 2.11 -0.14 5.60
C TYR A 18 2.78 0.65 4.47
N LEU A 19 2.41 1.93 4.38
CA LEU A 19 3.01 2.88 3.46
C LEU A 19 3.50 4.09 4.25
N ASP A 20 4.80 4.36 4.19
CA ASP A 20 5.46 5.40 5.00
C ASP A 20 5.19 5.27 6.52
N GLY A 21 5.01 4.03 6.99
CA GLY A 21 4.67 3.71 8.38
C GLY A 21 3.18 3.80 8.72
N ASP A 22 2.32 4.25 7.79
CA ASP A 22 0.87 4.28 7.96
C ASP A 22 0.22 2.98 7.47
N LEU A 23 -0.64 2.37 8.28
CA LEU A 23 -1.41 1.19 7.90
C LEU A 23 -2.42 1.57 6.80
N VAL A 24 -2.20 1.06 5.59
CA VAL A 24 -3.05 1.34 4.42
C VAL A 24 -4.08 0.24 4.16
N GLY A 25 -3.84 -0.98 4.66
CA GLY A 25 -4.81 -2.08 4.52
C GLY A 25 -4.28 -3.45 4.91
N PHE A 26 -5.07 -4.48 4.61
CA PHE A 26 -4.74 -5.89 4.85
C PHE A 26 -5.00 -6.71 3.58
N ALA A 27 -4.12 -7.67 3.29
CA ALA A 27 -4.28 -8.60 2.18
C ALA A 27 -4.19 -10.05 2.66
N ARG A 28 -4.79 -10.99 1.93
CA ARG A 28 -4.77 -12.41 2.34
C ARG A 28 -3.49 -13.12 1.94
N THR A 29 -2.74 -12.55 1.00
CA THR A 29 -1.48 -13.09 0.53
C THR A 29 -0.45 -11.98 0.35
N TYR A 30 0.83 -12.33 0.45
CA TYR A 30 1.94 -11.40 0.22
C TYR A 30 1.89 -10.79 -1.20
N GLN A 31 1.55 -11.58 -2.22
CA GLN A 31 1.46 -11.10 -3.60
C GLN A 31 0.33 -10.07 -3.78
N GLU A 32 -0.83 -10.32 -3.18
CA GLU A 32 -1.94 -9.36 -3.19
C GLU A 32 -1.53 -8.07 -2.47
N ALA A 33 -0.83 -8.17 -1.34
CA ALA A 33 -0.31 -7.01 -0.63
C ALA A 33 0.65 -6.17 -1.49
N GLU A 34 1.59 -6.80 -2.20
CA GLU A 34 2.51 -6.09 -3.08
C GLU A 34 1.79 -5.38 -4.22
N VAL A 35 0.84 -6.05 -4.89
CA VAL A 35 0.07 -5.46 -5.99
C VAL A 35 -0.72 -4.25 -5.50
N THR A 36 -1.43 -4.38 -4.37
CA THR A 36 -2.21 -3.27 -3.80
C THR A 36 -1.32 -2.10 -3.37
N LEU A 37 -0.17 -2.35 -2.74
CA LEU A 37 0.79 -1.30 -2.39
C LEU A 37 1.38 -0.61 -3.64
N ASP A 38 1.61 -1.36 -4.72
CA ASP A 38 2.09 -0.78 -5.99
C ASP A 38 1.03 0.09 -6.67
N GLU A 39 -0.21 -0.36 -6.71
CA GLU A 39 -1.34 0.44 -7.20
C GLU A 39 -1.53 1.71 -6.37
N LEU A 40 -1.49 1.62 -5.03
CA LEU A 40 -1.59 2.79 -4.13
C LEU A 40 -0.46 3.79 -4.36
N VAL A 41 0.79 3.33 -4.46
CA VAL A 41 1.93 4.22 -4.74
C VAL A 41 1.82 4.83 -6.13
N TYR A 42 1.38 4.05 -7.12
CA TYR A 42 1.13 4.55 -8.47
C TYR A 42 0.05 5.64 -8.46
N GLU A 43 -1.06 5.43 -7.78
CA GLU A 43 -2.13 6.43 -7.61
C GLU A 43 -1.66 7.66 -6.83
N LEU A 44 -0.80 7.54 -5.83
CA LEU A 44 -0.25 8.70 -5.12
C LEU A 44 0.68 9.51 -6.02
N LEU A 45 1.55 8.82 -6.75
CA LEU A 45 2.48 9.45 -7.69
C LEU A 45 1.76 10.09 -8.87
N HIS A 46 0.73 9.45 -9.43
CA HIS A 46 0.00 9.91 -10.62
C HIS A 46 -1.25 10.75 -10.31
N GLY A 47 -1.90 10.50 -9.18
CA GLY A 47 -3.07 11.24 -8.71
C GLY A 47 -2.72 12.63 -8.20
N GLN A 48 -1.50 12.85 -7.69
CA GLN A 48 -1.00 14.21 -7.43
C GLN A 48 -0.87 15.05 -8.72
N TYR A 49 -0.64 14.44 -9.89
CA TYR A 49 -0.65 15.18 -11.16
C TYR A 49 -2.04 15.69 -11.57
N PHE A 50 -3.13 15.13 -11.02
CA PHE A 50 -4.48 15.59 -11.35
C PHE A 50 -4.98 16.76 -10.50
N ARG A 51 -4.27 17.13 -9.42
CA ARG A 51 -4.67 18.26 -8.55
C ARG A 51 -4.01 19.61 -8.87
N GLU A 52 -3.10 19.67 -9.84
CA GLU A 52 -2.48 20.93 -10.30
C GLU A 52 -3.00 21.38 -11.69
N ALA A 53 -4.29 21.18 -11.97
CA ALA A 53 -4.92 21.67 -13.21
C ALA A 53 -6.27 22.38 -12.96
N ALA A 54 -6.39 23.14 -11.87
CA ALA A 54 -7.55 23.98 -11.58
C ALA A 54 -7.16 25.46 -11.40
#